data_AF-A0A852FU36-F1
#
_entry.id   AF-A0A852FU36-F1
#
_cell.length_a   1.000
_cell.length_b   1.000
_cell.length_c   1.000
_cell.angle_alpha   90.00
_cell.angle_beta   90.00
_cell.angle_gamma   90.00
#
_symmetry.space_group_name_H-M   'P 1'
#
loop_
_entity.id
_entity.type
_entity.pdbx_description
1 polymer ?
#
loop_
_entity_poly.entity_id
_entity_poly.type
_entity_poly.pdbx_seq_one_letter_code
_entity_poly.pdbx_strand_id
1 'polypeptide(L)'
;MAFNYNRELQAWVVLLLLVGFFAYLMSHSFLSVFEVTADAVFLGFVIDIETNDGTAEKPYFVDQELLTFVSQSNKLTEGQNHRNTRPFQDNEDGTELQPMV
;
A
#
# COMPACT_ATOMS: atom_id res chain seq x y z
N MET A 1 35.96 -21.55 40.92
CA MET A 1 35.30 -21.75 39.60
C MET A 1 34.55 -20.51 39.08
N ALA A 2 34.19 -19.51 39.89
CA ALA A 2 33.37 -18.36 39.46
C ALA A 2 34.05 -17.37 38.47
N PHE A 3 35.39 -17.31 38.42
CA PHE A 3 36.11 -16.36 37.56
C PHE A 3 36.06 -16.72 36.06
N ASN A 4 35.91 -18.01 35.72
CA ASN A 4 35.85 -18.46 34.32
C ASN A 4 34.51 -18.11 33.64
N TYR A 5 33.41 -18.10 34.39
CA TYR A 5 32.07 -17.85 33.87
C TYR A 5 31.91 -16.44 33.30
N ASN A 6 32.47 -15.43 33.97
CA ASN A 6 32.44 -14.04 33.50
C ASN A 6 33.20 -13.85 32.18
N ARG A 7 34.33 -14.56 32.01
CA ARG A 7 35.14 -14.48 30.79
C ARG A 7 34.46 -15.16 29.60
N GLU A 8 33.78 -16.28 29.84
CA GLU A 8 32.98 -16.97 28.83
C GLU A 8 31.75 -16.16 28.42
N LEU A 9 31.00 -15.61 29.38
CA LEU A 9 29.89 -14.69 29.12
C LEU A 9 30.33 -13.50 28.26
N GLN A 10 31.45 -12.87 28.60
CA GLN A 10 31.98 -11.74 27.85
C GLN A 10 32.32 -12.12 26.41
N ALA A 11 32.92 -13.29 26.18
CA ALA A 11 33.22 -13.76 24.82
C ALA A 11 31.94 -13.98 23.98
N TRP A 12 30.91 -14.60 24.57
CA TRP A 12 29.62 -14.79 23.90
C TRP A 12 28.91 -13.48 23.60
N VAL A 13 28.90 -12.53 24.54
CA VAL A 13 28.31 -11.20 24.34
C VAL A 13 29.02 -10.45 23.22
N VAL A 14 30.36 -10.49 23.18
CA VAL A 14 31.14 -9.85 22.10
C VAL A 14 30.80 -10.47 20.74
N LEU A 15 30.67 -11.79 20.66
CA LEU A 15 30.27 -12.47 19.43
C LEU A 15 28.84 -12.11 18.99
N LEU A 16 27.89 -12.08 19.93
CA LEU A 16 26.51 -11.71 19.65
C LEU A 16 26.41 -10.25 19.18
N LEU A 17 27.15 -9.34 19.80
CA LEU A 17 27.23 -7.94 19.37
C LEU A 17 27.86 -7.80 17.99
N LEU A 18 28.92 -8.56 17.71
CA LEU A 18 29.58 -8.54 16.41
C LEU A 18 28.65 -9.02 15.30
N VAL A 19 27.99 -10.17 15.51
CA VAL A 19 27.01 -10.71 14.56
C VAL A 19 25.82 -9.77 14.39
N GLY A 20 25.29 -9.23 15.48
CA GLY A 20 24.19 -8.25 15.44
C GLY A 20 24.58 -6.98 14.71
N PHE A 21 25.79 -6.48 14.90
CA PHE A 21 26.32 -5.31 14.18
C PHE A 21 26.42 -5.57 12.68
N PHE A 22 26.99 -6.71 12.26
CA PHE A 22 27.05 -7.06 10.85
C PHE A 22 25.67 -7.26 10.24
N ALA A 23 24.75 -7.92 10.96
CA ALA A 23 23.37 -8.08 10.52
C ALA A 23 22.66 -6.73 10.36
N TYR A 24 22.86 -5.80 11.31
CA TYR A 24 22.33 -4.44 11.23
C TYR A 24 22.87 -3.70 10.00
N LEU A 25 24.18 -3.75 9.75
CA LEU A 25 24.78 -3.11 8.57
C LEU A 25 24.22 -3.68 7.26
N MET A 26 24.11 -5.01 7.16
CA MET A 26 23.53 -5.66 5.99
C MET A 26 22.07 -5.27 5.81
N SER A 27 21.24 -5.43 6.85
CA SER A 27 19.82 -5.09 6.81
C SER A 27 19.59 -3.63 6.47
N HIS A 28 20.33 -2.70 7.09
CA HIS A 28 20.23 -1.27 6.80
C HIS A 28 20.59 -0.96 5.35
N SER A 29 21.65 -1.58 4.82
CA SER A 29 22.05 -1.39 3.43
C SER A 29 20.97 -1.86 2.46
N PHE A 30 20.39 -3.04 2.71
CA PHE A 30 19.29 -3.55 1.88
C PHE A 30 18.03 -2.70 1.99
N LEU A 31 17.65 -2.28 3.20
CA LEU A 31 16.48 -1.45 3.42
C LEU A 31 16.61 -0.09 2.75
N SER A 32 17.79 0.54 2.80
CA SER A 32 18.03 1.83 2.14
C SER A 32 17.93 1.74 0.61
N VAL A 33 18.49 0.68 0.01
CA VAL A 33 18.36 0.46 -1.45
C VAL A 33 16.92 0.10 -1.82
N PHE A 34 16.24 -0.70 -0.99
CA PHE A 34 14.84 -1.04 -1.18
C PHE A 34 13.94 0.19 -1.14
N GLU A 35 14.15 1.11 -0.20
CA GLU A 35 13.40 2.37 -0.08
C GLU A 35 13.51 3.20 -1.37
N VAL A 36 14.73 3.47 -1.84
CA VAL A 36 14.95 4.22 -3.09
C VAL A 36 14.35 3.50 -4.30
N THR A 37 14.46 2.17 -4.35
CA THR A 37 13.91 1.38 -5.46
C THR A 37 12.39 1.38 -5.43
N ALA A 38 11.78 1.22 -4.26
CA ALA A 38 10.34 1.25 -4.07
C ALA A 38 9.80 2.63 -4.47
N ASP A 39 10.43 3.71 -4.03
CA ASP A 39 10.06 5.08 -4.41
C ASP A 39 10.12 5.29 -5.94
N ALA A 40 11.16 4.78 -6.60
CA ALA A 40 11.29 4.86 -8.04
C ALA A 40 10.20 4.04 -8.77
N VAL A 41 9.86 2.85 -8.26
CA VAL A 41 8.77 2.03 -8.79
C VAL A 41 7.43 2.73 -8.61
N PHE A 42 7.16 3.32 -7.44
CA PHE A 42 5.93 4.06 -7.18
C PHE A 42 5.83 5.34 -8.01
N LEU A 43 6.91 6.09 -8.15
CA LEU A 43 6.95 7.28 -9.01
C LEU A 43 6.70 6.89 -10.47
N GLY A 44 7.37 5.83 -10.95
CA GLY A 44 7.12 5.26 -12.27
C GLY A 44 5.67 4.83 -12.43
N PHE A 45 5.08 4.22 -11.41
CA PHE A 45 3.68 3.80 -11.40
C PHE A 45 2.71 4.98 -11.52
N VAL A 46 2.93 6.04 -10.73
CA VAL A 46 2.09 7.25 -10.77
C VAL A 46 2.19 7.94 -12.13
N ILE A 47 3.41 8.14 -12.63
CA ILE A 47 3.63 8.78 -13.93
C ILE A 47 3.03 7.94 -15.07
N ASP A 48 3.12 6.61 -14.99
CA ASP A 48 2.56 5.71 -15.99
C ASP A 48 1.03 5.81 -16.04
N ILE A 49 0.36 5.86 -14.87
CA ILE A 49 -1.10 6.03 -14.80
C ILE A 49 -1.55 7.40 -15.31
N GLU A 50 -0.74 8.45 -15.09
CA GLU A 50 -1.06 9.79 -15.58
C GLU A 50 -0.86 9.92 -17.10
N THR A 51 0.17 9.27 -17.64
CA THR A 51 0.59 9.45 -19.04
C THR A 51 -0.07 8.48 -20.01
N ASN A 52 -0.34 7.26 -19.55
CA ASN A 52 -0.95 6.19 -20.35
C ASN A 52 -2.38 5.95 -19.88
N ASP A 53 -3.29 5.72 -20.83
CA ASP A 53 -4.72 5.52 -20.56
C ASP A 53 -5.17 4.06 -20.72
N GLY A 54 -4.24 3.18 -21.11
CA GLY A 54 -4.50 1.76 -21.33
C GLY A 54 -5.08 1.44 -22.71
N THR A 55 -5.08 2.39 -23.62
CA THR A 55 -5.53 2.17 -25.01
C THR A 55 -4.53 1.34 -25.80
N ALA A 56 -4.96 0.79 -26.95
CA ALA A 56 -4.07 0.03 -27.84
C ALA A 56 -2.89 0.86 -28.39
N GLU A 57 -3.02 2.18 -28.39
CA GLU A 57 -1.96 3.11 -28.81
C GLU A 57 -1.04 3.51 -27.64
N LYS A 58 -1.52 3.46 -26.38
CA LYS A 58 -0.77 3.77 -25.15
C LYS A 58 -1.13 2.81 -24.00
N PRO A 59 -0.64 1.56 -24.05
CA PRO A 59 -0.88 0.60 -22.98
C PRO A 59 -0.13 1.00 -21.71
N TYR A 60 -0.65 0.61 -20.54
CA TYR A 60 0.08 0.73 -19.29
C TYR A 60 1.33 -0.15 -19.31
N PHE A 61 2.45 0.39 -18.85
CA PHE A 61 3.72 -0.33 -18.75
C PHE A 61 3.93 -0.96 -17.38
N VAL A 62 3.18 -0.52 -16.37
CA VAL A 62 3.21 -1.06 -15.02
C VAL A 62 2.49 -2.41 -14.91
N ASP A 63 2.73 -3.11 -13.80
CA ASP A 63 2.15 -4.42 -13.52
C ASP A 63 0.61 -4.37 -13.41
N GLN A 64 -0.05 -5.31 -14.10
CA GLN A 64 -1.51 -5.35 -14.21
C GLN A 64 -2.18 -5.78 -12.89
N GLU A 65 -1.51 -6.58 -12.05
CA GLU A 65 -2.02 -6.99 -10.75
C GLU A 65 -2.03 -5.79 -9.78
N LEU A 66 -0.99 -4.96 -9.81
CA LEU A 66 -0.94 -3.72 -9.03
C LEU A 66 -2.01 -2.71 -9.47
N LEU A 67 -2.20 -2.53 -10.78
CA LEU A 67 -3.25 -1.65 -11.32
C LEU A 67 -4.65 -2.09 -10.88
N THR A 68 -4.94 -3.39 -11.01
CA THR A 68 -6.25 -3.94 -10.64
C THR A 68 -6.52 -3.79 -9.15
N PHE A 69 -5.53 -4.05 -8.29
CA PHE A 69 -5.63 -3.83 -6.85
C PHE A 69 -5.95 -2.37 -6.50
N VAL A 70 -5.22 -1.42 -7.09
CA VAL A 70 -5.45 0.02 -6.86
C VAL A 70 -6.85 0.43 -7.35
N SER A 71 -7.27 -0.03 -8.54
CA SER A 71 -8.61 0.27 -9.06
C SER A 71 -9.73 -0.25 -8.15
N GLN A 72 -9.54 -1.44 -7.54
CA GLN A 72 -10.49 -2.02 -6.61
C GLN A 72 -10.58 -1.20 -5.32
N SER A 73 -9.43 -0.75 -4.79
CA SER A 73 -9.37 0.09 -3.59
C SER A 73 -10.06 1.45 -3.77
N ASN A 74 -9.91 2.08 -4.95
CA ASN A 74 -10.58 3.34 -5.28
C ASN A 74 -12.10 3.17 -5.35
N LYS A 75 -12.60 2.13 -6.04
CA LYS A 75 -14.04 1.85 -6.16
C LYS A 75 -14.71 1.59 -4.81
N LEU A 76 -14.03 0.93 -3.88
CA LEU A 76 -14.53 0.70 -2.52
C LEU A 76 -14.68 2.02 -1.74
N THR A 77 -13.75 2.95 -1.95
CA THR A 77 -13.74 4.26 -1.30
C THR A 77 -14.82 5.19 -1.87
N GLU A 78 -15.05 5.17 -3.19
CA GLU A 78 -16.13 5.93 -3.84
C GLU A 78 -17.53 5.43 -3.47
N GLY A 79 -17.73 4.11 -3.39
CA GLY A 79 -18.99 3.51 -2.95
C GLY A 79 -19.37 3.87 -1.51
N GLN A 80 -18.38 4.16 -0.66
CA GLN A 80 -18.61 4.61 0.72
C GLN A 80 -19.01 6.10 0.78
N ASN A 81 -18.42 6.97 -0.05
CA ASN A 81 -18.79 8.38 -0.12
C ASN A 81 -20.22 8.59 -0.65
N HIS A 82 -20.66 7.78 -1.62
CA HIS A 82 -22.04 7.84 -2.11
C HIS A 82 -23.09 7.35 -1.10
N ARG A 83 -22.72 6.50 -0.12
CA ARG A 83 -23.64 6.04 0.92
C ARG A 83 -23.87 7.08 2.03
N ASN A 84 -22.95 8.02 2.21
CA ASN A 84 -23.04 9.05 3.25
C ASN A 84 -23.88 10.27 2.82
N THR A 85 -24.19 10.40 1.52
CA THR A 85 -25.10 11.41 0.99
C THR A 85 -26.37 10.73 0.47
N ARG A 86 -27.15 10.11 1.37
CA ARG A 86 -28.57 9.88 1.04
C ARG A 86 -29.28 11.22 1.23
N PRO A 87 -29.90 11.81 0.19
CA PRO A 87 -30.91 12.84 0.43
C PRO A 87 -31.97 12.21 1.31
N PHE A 88 -32.37 12.92 2.36
CA PHE A 88 -33.57 12.63 3.12
C PHE A 88 -34.72 12.43 2.12
N GLN A 89 -35.21 11.20 2.03
CA GLN A 89 -36.30 10.83 1.13
C GLN A 89 -37.58 11.31 1.81
N ASP A 90 -37.99 12.54 1.46
CA ASP A 90 -39.28 13.07 1.85
C ASP A 90 -40.36 12.18 1.24
N ASN A 91 -41.17 11.62 2.13
CA ASN A 91 -42.19 10.64 1.79
C ASN A 91 -43.51 11.41 1.74
N GLU A 92 -43.70 12.21 0.70
CA GLU A 92 -44.96 12.89 0.44
C GLU A 92 -45.87 11.93 -0.36
N ASP A 93 -46.63 11.16 0.41
CA ASP A 93 -47.86 10.50 0.01
C ASP A 93 -48.81 11.54 -0.62
N GLY A 94 -48.96 11.44 -1.95
CA GLY A 94 -49.68 12.42 -2.76
C GLY A 94 -50.49 11.71 -3.82
N THR A 95 -51.72 11.41 -3.45
CA THR A 95 -52.83 10.95 -4.29
C THR A 95 -52.92 11.78 -5.58
N GLU A 96 -53.24 11.14 -6.73
CA GLU A 96 -54.31 11.54 -7.67
C GLU A 96 -54.03 11.09 -9.13
N LEU A 97 -54.77 10.04 -9.50
CA LEU A 97 -55.56 9.79 -10.72
C LEU A 97 -54.91 9.85 -12.12
N GLN A 98 -54.90 8.67 -12.75
CA GLN A 98 -54.71 8.44 -14.17
C GLN A 98 -55.80 9.13 -15.00
N PRO A 99 -55.47 9.78 -16.14
CA PRO A 99 -56.50 10.13 -17.10
C PRO A 99 -56.90 8.87 -17.86
N MET A 100 -58.18 8.53 -17.79
CA MET A 100 -58.84 7.72 -18.79
C MET A 100 -59.07 8.61 -20.01
N VAL A 101 -58.42 8.24 -21.12
CA VAL A 101 -58.77 8.31 -22.57
C VAL A 101 -57.55 8.71 -23.39
#